data_AF-A0A562VMN6-F1
#
_entry.id   AF-A0A562VMN6-F1
#
_cell.length_a   1.000
_cell.length_b   1.000
_cell.length_c   1.000
_cell.angle_alpha   90.00
_cell.angle_beta   90.00
_cell.angle_gamma   90.00
#
_symmetry.space_group_name_H-M   'P 1'
#
loop_
_entity.id
_entity.type
_entity.pdbx_description
1 polymer ?
#
loop_
_entity_poly.entity_id
_entity_poly.type
_entity_poly.pdbx_seq_one_letter_code
_entity_poly.pdbx_strand_id
1 'polypeptide(L)'
;MDRFRCILGRRAARNRGYTIIELLIVMSIIGILASIAVPNYQWGLIKAREAVLRENLYSFRSTIDQFYADQGKFPDSIQELKDKKYLRDIPKDPFTKSRDTWVTVSPPASTDGGEIKGSVYDVHSQSNLIGSDGTPYNEW
;
A
#
# COMPACT_ATOMS: atom_id res chain seq x y z
N MET A 1 -9.48 -71.10 -39.90
CA MET A 1 -10.27 -69.89 -40.23
C MET A 1 -11.13 -69.54 -39.03
N ASP A 2 -11.35 -68.24 -38.84
CA ASP A 2 -12.33 -67.59 -37.95
C ASP A 2 -11.96 -67.48 -36.46
N ARG A 3 -11.24 -66.43 -36.04
CA ARG A 3 -11.70 -65.04 -35.82
C ARG A 3 -12.90 -64.92 -34.88
N PHE A 4 -12.66 -64.83 -33.57
CA PHE A 4 -13.56 -64.14 -32.66
C PHE A 4 -12.84 -63.06 -31.84
N ARG A 5 -12.96 -61.85 -32.38
CA ARG A 5 -12.64 -60.56 -31.78
C ARG A 5 -13.51 -60.31 -30.54
N CYS A 6 -12.88 -59.75 -29.51
CA CYS A 6 -13.27 -58.58 -28.70
C CYS A 6 -14.75 -58.40 -28.32
N ILE A 7 -15.04 -58.20 -27.04
CA ILE A 7 -15.71 -56.96 -26.56
C ILE A 7 -15.22 -56.70 -25.12
N LEU A 8 -14.26 -55.78 -24.99
CA LEU A 8 -14.05 -55.02 -23.76
C LEU A 8 -15.30 -54.15 -23.57
N GLY A 9 -16.15 -54.52 -22.61
CA GLY A 9 -17.30 -53.71 -22.22
C GLY A 9 -16.84 -52.38 -21.62
N ARG A 10 -16.80 -51.32 -22.42
CA ARG A 10 -16.73 -49.94 -21.91
C ARG A 10 -17.99 -49.68 -21.10
N ARG A 11 -17.87 -49.59 -19.77
CA ARG A 11 -18.89 -48.89 -18.96
C ARG A 11 -18.88 -47.44 -19.42
N ALA A 12 -19.92 -47.04 -20.15
CA ALA A 12 -20.16 -45.63 -20.42
C ALA A 12 -20.37 -44.93 -19.08
N ALA A 13 -19.44 -44.05 -18.71
CA ALA A 13 -19.63 -43.16 -17.58
C ALA A 13 -20.88 -42.32 -17.88
N ARG A 14 -21.94 -42.54 -17.09
CA ARG A 14 -23.17 -41.77 -17.20
C ARG A 14 -22.86 -40.35 -16.73
N ASN A 15 -22.62 -39.45 -17.69
CA ASN A 15 -22.51 -38.02 -17.42
C ASN A 15 -23.82 -37.55 -16.78
N ARG A 16 -23.80 -37.36 -15.46
CA ARG A 16 -24.87 -36.69 -14.74
C ARG A 16 -24.68 -35.19 -14.97
N GLY A 17 -25.62 -34.56 -15.67
CA GLY A 17 -25.65 -33.11 -15.80
C GLY A 17 -26.12 -32.46 -14.49
N TYR A 18 -25.53 -31.32 -14.15
CA TYR A 18 -26.03 -30.44 -13.09
C TYR A 18 -27.36 -29.82 -13.53
N THR A 19 -28.29 -29.67 -12.60
CA THR A 19 -29.57 -29.02 -12.90
C THR A 19 -29.39 -27.49 -12.93
N ILE A 20 -30.20 -26.77 -13.71
CA ILE A 20 -30.15 -25.29 -13.74
C ILE A 20 -30.39 -24.72 -12.34
N ILE A 21 -31.30 -25.30 -11.56
CA ILE A 21 -31.60 -24.85 -10.20
C ILE A 21 -30.41 -24.97 -9.25
N GLU A 22 -29.57 -26.00 -9.43
CA GLU A 22 -28.35 -26.17 -8.63
C GLU A 22 -27.33 -25.06 -8.90
N LEU A 23 -27.15 -24.71 -10.18
CA LEU A 23 -26.31 -23.57 -10.55
C LEU A 23 -26.87 -22.24 -10.03
N LEU A 24 -28.20 -22.06 -10.05
CA LEU A 24 -28.85 -20.86 -9.53
C LEU A 24 -28.63 -20.69 -8.02
N ILE A 25 -28.78 -21.77 -7.24
CA ILE A 25 -28.53 -21.72 -5.79
C ILE A 25 -27.05 -21.40 -5.52
N VAL A 26 -26.11 -22.02 -6.23
CA VAL A 26 -24.67 -21.76 -6.06
C VAL A 26 -24.34 -20.30 -6.35
N MET A 27 -24.82 -19.75 -7.47
CA MET A 27 -24.59 -18.35 -7.82
C MET A 27 -25.21 -17.40 -6.80
N SER A 28 -26.39 -17.75 -6.26
CA SER A 28 -27.03 -16.95 -5.21
C SER A 28 -26.17 -16.89 -3.93
N ILE A 29 -25.63 -18.03 -3.48
CA ILE A 29 -24.75 -18.10 -2.30
C ILE A 29 -23.44 -17.33 -2.55
N ILE A 30 -22.82 -17.49 -3.73
CA ILE A 30 -21.61 -16.75 -4.09
C ILE A 30 -21.88 -15.23 -4.09
N GLY A 31 -23.03 -14.79 -4.62
CA GLY A 31 -23.42 -13.39 -4.61
C GLY A 31 -23.55 -12.81 -3.20
N ILE A 32 -24.15 -13.55 -2.27
CA ILE A 32 -24.29 -13.15 -0.86
C ILE A 32 -22.91 -13.07 -0.19
N LEU A 33 -22.03 -14.04 -0.42
CA LEU A 33 -20.68 -14.01 0.16
C LEU A 33 -19.83 -12.87 -0.41
N ALA A 34 -19.90 -12.65 -1.73
CA ALA A 34 -19.14 -11.61 -2.40
C ALA A 34 -19.52 -10.20 -1.92
N SER A 35 -20.81 -9.95 -1.65
CA SER A 35 -21.28 -8.64 -1.19
C SER A 35 -20.69 -8.25 0.18
N ILE A 36 -20.45 -9.23 1.06
CA ILE A 36 -19.83 -9.02 2.38
C ILE A 36 -18.29 -9.00 2.28
N ALA A 37 -17.71 -9.81 1.39
CA ALA A 37 -16.27 -9.97 1.28
C ALA A 37 -15.56 -8.72 0.69
N VAL A 38 -16.13 -8.11 -0.34
CA VAL A 38 -15.51 -6.98 -1.07
C VAL A 38 -15.21 -5.77 -0.18
N PRO A 39 -16.17 -5.21 0.60
CA PRO A 39 -15.87 -4.04 1.43
C PRO A 39 -14.79 -4.37 2.47
N ASN A 40 -14.90 -5.51 3.15
CA ASN A 40 -13.93 -5.93 4.17
C ASN A 40 -12.49 -6.01 3.63
N TYR A 41 -12.32 -6.51 2.41
CA TYR A 41 -11.01 -6.55 1.75
C TYR A 41 -10.43 -5.14 1.54
N GLN A 42 -11.26 -4.18 1.11
CA GLN A 42 -10.81 -2.80 0.90
C GLN A 42 -10.36 -2.14 2.21
N TRP A 43 -11.09 -2.33 3.31
CA TRP A 43 -10.69 -1.82 4.62
C TRP A 43 -9.35 -2.38 5.09
N GLY A 44 -9.13 -3.69 4.91
CA GLY A 44 -7.84 -4.31 5.23
C GLY A 44 -6.69 -3.73 4.41
N LEU A 45 -6.93 -3.47 3.12
CA LEU A 45 -5.93 -2.88 2.23
C LEU A 45 -5.58 -1.43 2.61
N ILE A 46 -6.58 -0.63 3.02
CA ILE A 46 -6.35 0.73 3.50
C ILE A 46 -5.50 0.71 4.77
N LYS A 47 -5.85 -0.11 5.77
CA LYS A 47 -5.07 -0.24 7.00
C LYS A 47 -3.61 -0.65 6.74
N ALA A 48 -3.40 -1.57 5.80
CA ALA A 48 -2.05 -1.97 5.41
C ALA A 48 -1.26 -0.80 4.78
N ARG A 49 -1.91 0.01 3.92
CA ARG A 49 -1.30 1.22 3.35
C ARG A 49 -1.01 2.28 4.40
N GLU A 50 -1.90 2.49 5.36
CA GLU A 50 -1.69 3.41 6.48
C GLU A 50 -0.50 2.98 7.34
N ALA A 51 -0.37 1.70 7.65
CA ALA A 51 0.77 1.17 8.41
C ALA A 51 2.10 1.42 7.68
N VAL A 52 2.14 1.19 6.37
CA VAL A 52 3.32 1.47 5.54
C VAL A 52 3.60 2.98 5.47
N LEU A 53 2.56 3.82 5.36
CA LEU A 53 2.73 5.27 5.34
C LEU A 53 3.37 5.75 6.65
N ARG A 54 2.82 5.34 7.80
CA ARG A 54 3.34 5.72 9.12
C ARG A 54 4.80 5.29 9.31
N GLU A 55 5.14 4.08 8.89
CA GLU A 55 6.52 3.59 8.94
C GLU A 55 7.46 4.44 8.06
N ASN A 56 7.04 4.77 6.84
CA ASN A 56 7.84 5.61 5.94
C ASN A 56 8.04 7.02 6.52
N LEU A 57 6.98 7.64 7.06
CA LEU A 57 7.07 8.96 7.68
C LEU A 57 7.98 8.96 8.91
N TYR A 58 7.85 7.94 9.76
CA TYR A 58 8.74 7.76 10.92
C TYR A 58 10.20 7.62 10.48
N SER A 59 10.47 6.81 9.45
CA SER A 59 11.81 6.66 8.88
C SER A 59 12.35 7.98 8.35
N PHE A 60 11.55 8.78 7.63
CA PHE A 60 11.98 10.09 7.14
C PHE A 60 12.35 11.03 8.28
N ARG A 61 11.47 11.20 9.27
CA ARG A 61 11.69 12.08 10.44
C ARG A 61 12.98 11.70 11.17
N SER A 62 13.15 10.41 11.47
CA SER A 62 14.39 9.91 12.10
C SER A 62 15.65 10.17 11.26
N THR A 63 15.54 10.09 9.94
CA THR A 63 16.67 10.31 9.02
C THR A 63 17.02 11.80 8.92
N ILE A 64 16.00 12.68 8.92
CA ILE A 64 16.16 14.14 8.93
C ILE A 64 16.80 14.59 10.24
N ASP A 65 16.36 14.06 11.37
CA ASP A 65 16.92 14.37 12.68
C ASP A 65 18.39 13.93 12.76
N GLN A 66 18.72 12.73 12.26
CA GLN A 66 20.09 12.26 12.18
C GLN A 66 20.95 13.17 11.30
N PHE A 67 20.43 13.58 10.14
CA PHE A 67 21.12 14.49 9.24
C PHE A 67 21.40 15.84 9.91
N TYR A 68 20.43 16.38 10.65
CA TYR A 68 20.60 17.62 11.40
C TYR A 68 21.66 17.48 12.50
N ALA A 69 21.67 16.35 13.22
CA ALA A 69 22.69 16.07 14.23
C ALA A 69 24.11 16.00 13.63
N ASP A 70 24.26 15.43 12.44
CA ASP A 70 25.56 15.23 11.79
C ASP A 70 26.06 16.48 11.03
N GLN A 71 25.16 17.25 10.40
CA GLN A 71 25.51 18.38 9.53
C GLN A 71 25.24 19.76 10.16
N GLY A 72 24.50 19.81 11.28
CA GLY A 72 24.06 21.06 11.90
C GLY A 72 23.08 21.88 11.04
N LYS A 73 22.50 21.27 10.01
CA LYS A 73 21.50 21.88 9.12
C LYS A 73 20.49 20.84 8.67
N PHE A 74 19.27 21.27 8.35
CA PHE A 74 18.28 20.42 7.69
C PHE A 74 18.69 20.16 6.23
N PRO A 75 18.24 19.05 5.62
CA PRO A 75 18.46 18.82 4.20
C PRO A 75 17.68 19.85 3.37
N ASP A 76 18.24 20.19 2.21
CA ASP A 76 17.63 21.12 1.25
C ASP A 76 16.54 20.40 0.41
N SER A 77 16.65 19.08 0.27
CA SER A 77 15.64 18.23 -0.39
C SER A 77 15.72 16.78 0.12
N ILE A 78 14.64 16.01 -0.08
CA ILE A 78 14.61 14.57 0.24
C ILE A 78 15.69 13.81 -0.58
N GLN A 79 15.98 14.28 -1.80
CA GLN A 79 17.00 13.68 -2.66
C GLN A 79 18.40 13.76 -2.02
N GLU A 80 18.70 14.84 -1.28
CA GLU A 80 19.98 15.00 -0.58
C GLU A 80 20.20 13.88 0.45
N LEU A 81 19.14 13.44 1.15
CA LEU A 81 19.22 12.33 2.11
C LEU A 81 19.63 11.01 1.44
N LYS A 82 19.15 10.78 0.21
CA LYS A 82 19.55 9.61 -0.59
C LYS A 82 20.98 9.74 -1.08
N ASP A 83 21.35 10.89 -1.64
CA ASP A 83 22.67 11.11 -2.23
C ASP A 83 23.78 11.03 -1.17
N LYS A 84 23.51 11.54 0.04
CA LYS A 84 24.40 11.43 1.20
C LYS A 84 24.28 10.10 1.95
N LYS A 85 23.52 9.13 1.42
CA LYS A 85 23.38 7.76 1.94
C LYS A 85 22.79 7.64 3.34
N TYR A 86 22.05 8.65 3.80
CA TYR A 86 21.22 8.52 5.00
C TYR A 86 20.01 7.64 4.72
N LEU A 87 19.49 7.70 3.49
CA LEU A 87 18.43 6.83 3.00
C LEU A 87 18.93 5.93 1.87
N ARG A 88 18.63 4.63 1.95
CA ARG A 88 19.02 3.66 0.91
C ARG A 88 18.28 3.89 -0.40
N ASP A 89 16.98 4.15 -0.32
CA ASP A 89 16.14 4.54 -1.46
C ASP A 89 14.90 5.26 -0.93
N ILE A 90 14.33 6.16 -1.74
CA ILE A 90 13.14 6.91 -1.35
C ILE A 90 11.93 5.96 -1.41
N PRO A 91 11.22 5.74 -0.28
CA PRO A 91 10.04 4.89 -0.28
C PRO A 91 8.94 5.49 -1.14
N LYS A 92 8.11 4.60 -1.68
CA LYS A 92 6.94 4.96 -2.48
C LYS A 92 5.78 5.26 -1.55
N ASP A 93 5.11 6.39 -1.76
CA ASP A 93 3.88 6.71 -1.05
C ASP A 93 2.79 5.67 -1.40
N PRO A 94 2.20 4.98 -0.39
CA PRO A 94 1.22 3.92 -0.62
C PRO A 94 -0.14 4.41 -1.14
N PHE A 95 -0.47 5.69 -1.01
CA PHE A 95 -1.72 6.30 -1.48
C PHE A 95 -1.58 6.92 -2.86
N THR A 96 -0.56 7.76 -3.08
CA THR A 96 -0.33 8.37 -4.39
C THR A 96 0.41 7.44 -5.36
N LYS A 97 1.01 6.35 -4.84
CA LYS A 97 1.80 5.39 -5.62
C LYS A 97 2.91 6.06 -6.43
N SER A 98 3.54 7.08 -5.87
CA SER A 98 4.71 7.75 -6.45
C SER A 98 5.80 7.96 -5.38
N ARG A 99 7.03 8.21 -5.82
CA ARG A 99 8.17 8.55 -4.94
C ARG A 99 8.43 10.05 -4.88
N ASP A 100 7.85 10.82 -5.79
CA ASP A 100 8.16 12.23 -6.00
C ASP A 100 7.05 13.16 -5.47
N THR A 101 6.02 12.58 -4.85
CA THR A 101 4.82 13.27 -4.36
C THR A 101 4.89 13.58 -2.85
N TRP A 102 6.05 13.42 -2.24
CA TRP A 102 6.26 13.77 -0.84
C TRP A 102 6.27 15.29 -0.68
N VAL A 103 5.41 15.80 0.20
CA VAL A 103 5.30 17.24 0.50
C VAL A 103 6.24 17.56 1.65
N THR A 104 7.20 18.45 1.44
CA THR A 104 8.15 18.88 2.46
C THR A 104 7.63 20.10 3.21
N VAL A 105 7.82 20.13 4.53
CA VAL A 105 7.50 21.26 5.40
C VAL A 105 8.78 21.93 5.84
N SER A 106 8.83 23.25 5.71
CA SER A 106 9.98 24.05 6.13
C SER A 106 10.07 24.15 7.66
N PRO A 107 11.29 24.21 8.23
CA PRO A 107 11.46 24.44 9.66
C PRO A 107 10.80 25.76 10.11
N PRO A 108 10.20 25.81 11.31
CA PRO A 108 9.68 27.05 11.85
C PRO A 108 10.82 28.07 12.05
N ALA A 109 10.56 29.36 11.84
CA ALA A 109 11.56 30.39 12.10
C ALA A 109 12.06 30.31 13.55
N SER A 110 13.38 30.37 13.74
CA SER A 110 13.99 30.34 15.06
C SER A 110 13.61 31.58 15.86
N THR A 111 13.20 31.37 17.12
CA THR A 111 12.87 32.46 18.05
C THR A 111 14.13 33.24 18.48
N ASP A 112 15.29 32.60 18.44
CA ASP A 112 16.57 33.18 18.88
C ASP A 112 17.32 33.97 17.78
N GLY A 113 16.66 34.21 16.63
CA GLY A 113 17.25 34.96 15.51
C GLY A 113 18.39 34.24 14.77
N GLY A 114 18.70 32.99 15.14
CA GLY A 114 19.70 32.17 14.48
C GLY A 114 19.14 31.50 13.22
N GLU A 115 19.68 31.81 12.05
CA GLU A 115 19.18 31.28 10.78
C GLU A 115 19.16 29.73 10.77
N ILE A 116 17.96 29.13 10.71
CA ILE A 116 17.84 27.68 10.54
C ILE A 116 18.17 27.36 9.09
N LYS A 117 19.27 26.63 8.89
CA LYS A 117 19.73 26.24 7.56
C LYS A 117 19.00 24.98 7.09
N GLY A 118 18.56 24.98 5.83
CA GLY A 118 17.87 23.87 5.19
C GLY A 118 16.37 24.10 5.03
N SER A 119 15.72 23.28 4.20
CA SER A 119 14.33 23.48 3.78
C SER A 119 13.38 22.36 4.17
N VAL A 120 13.89 21.21 4.62
CA VAL A 120 13.05 20.04 4.91
C VAL A 120 13.16 19.68 6.40
N TYR A 121 12.17 20.11 7.17
CA TYR A 121 11.98 19.74 8.57
C TYR A 121 11.12 18.48 8.72
N ASP A 122 10.03 18.42 7.95
CA ASP A 122 9.11 17.28 7.98
C ASP A 122 8.63 16.92 6.57
N VAL A 123 8.06 15.73 6.42
CA VAL A 123 7.59 15.16 5.15
C VAL A 123 6.20 14.58 5.35
N HIS A 124 5.29 14.86 4.42
CA HIS A 124 3.90 14.39 4.45
C HIS A 124 3.50 13.78 3.10
N SER A 125 2.44 12.96 3.07
CA SER A 125 1.85 12.50 1.81
C SER A 125 1.09 13.64 1.13
N GLN A 126 1.06 13.67 -0.20
CA GLN A 126 0.19 14.59 -0.96
C GLN A 126 -1.30 14.15 -0.96
N SER A 127 -1.63 13.01 -0.36
CA SER A 127 -3.01 12.51 -0.38
C SER A 127 -3.93 13.33 0.53
N ASN A 128 -5.02 13.86 -0.04
CA ASN A 128 -6.10 14.55 0.71
C ASN A 128 -7.14 13.58 1.30
N LEU A 129 -6.85 12.28 1.33
CA LEU A 129 -7.74 11.30 1.94
C LEU A 129 -7.63 11.38 3.47
N ILE A 130 -8.73 11.05 4.15
CA ILE A 130 -8.81 11.05 5.60
C ILE A 130 -8.45 9.65 6.10
N GLY A 131 -7.51 9.60 7.04
CA GLY A 131 -7.09 8.36 7.67
C GLY A 131 -8.10 7.78 8.64
N SER A 132 -7.84 6.55 9.08
CA SER A 132 -8.66 5.86 10.08
C SER A 132 -8.73 6.57 11.44
N ASP A 133 -7.82 7.51 11.71
CA ASP A 133 -7.80 8.39 12.89
C ASP A 133 -8.62 9.69 12.71
N GLY A 134 -9.15 9.95 11.51
CA GLY A 134 -9.90 11.16 11.20
C GLY A 134 -9.04 12.34 10.76
N THR A 135 -7.71 12.21 10.78
CA THR A 135 -6.79 13.22 10.28
C THR A 135 -6.46 12.97 8.80
N PRO A 136 -6.44 14.01 7.95
CA PRO A 136 -5.96 13.90 6.57
C PRO A 136 -4.50 13.38 6.48
N TYR A 137 -4.17 12.56 5.48
CA TYR A 137 -2.81 12.00 5.32
C TYR A 137 -1.73 13.05 5.00
N ASN A 138 -2.12 14.24 4.56
CA ASN A 138 -1.21 15.38 4.36
C ASN A 138 -0.90 16.14 5.65
N GLU A 139 -1.54 15.80 6.77
CA GLU A 139 -1.33 16.36 8.11
C GLU A 139 -0.76 15.32 9.12
N TRP A 140 -0.37 14.14 8.64
CA TRP A 140 0.18 13.02 9.42
C TRP A 140 1.68 13.11 9.70
#